data_AF-A0A2Z4LB76-F1
#
_entry.id   AF-A0A2Z4LB76-F1
#
_cell.length_a   1.000
_cell.length_b   1.000
_cell.length_c   1.000
_cell.angle_alpha   90.00
_cell.angle_beta   90.00
_cell.angle_gamma   90.00
#
_symmetry.space_group_name_H-M   'P 1'
#
loop_
_entity.id
_entity.type
_entity.pdbx_description
1 polymer ?
#
loop_
_entity_poly.entity_id
_entity_poly.type
_entity_poly.pdbx_seq_one_letter_code
_entity_poly.pdbx_strand_id
1 'polypeptide(L)'
;MVKQNGSEIAKSGFQSEKDIVNKFNNWKEDEDSKQWLKIMGYKLSEIISVKSNTIRNNKTDIQVKISRTDTEHTDTHNIQVKSLSSYRGFNQVDKRWIDNYQKMWNIPDDITELLKYYTGELKPCTDDDKKRIYLNEFSAKQQKDILNFFNDNKIWIICDLLRGRGPYSTEWILVVQKTDNIRWILQPINKVINYYSKGEVFITPKGNLKIGKISMQRKGGDKGKKSANMLQFKINPAKLFEI
;
A
#
# COMPACT_ATOMS: atom_id res chain seq x y z
N MET A 1 -26.53 0.75 -12.14
CA MET A 1 -25.06 0.82 -11.91
C MET A 1 -24.39 -0.21 -12.81
N VAL A 2 -23.69 0.23 -13.85
CA VAL A 2 -22.98 -0.66 -14.77
C VAL A 2 -21.76 -1.23 -14.02
N LYS A 3 -21.69 -2.56 -13.87
CA LYS A 3 -20.45 -3.26 -13.52
C LYS A 3 -19.48 -3.07 -14.68
N GLN A 4 -18.59 -2.08 -14.60
CA GLN A 4 -17.39 -2.09 -15.44
C GLN A 4 -16.41 -3.11 -14.85
N ASN A 5 -16.12 -4.15 -15.63
CA ASN A 5 -15.16 -5.20 -15.28
C ASN A 5 -13.77 -4.56 -15.07
N GLY A 6 -13.18 -4.78 -13.91
CA GLY A 6 -12.15 -3.93 -13.29
C GLY A 6 -10.74 -4.01 -13.87
N SER A 7 -10.51 -4.26 -15.15
CA SER A 7 -9.16 -4.17 -15.71
C SER A 7 -9.18 -3.67 -17.14
N GLU A 8 -8.49 -2.57 -17.42
CA GLU A 8 -8.39 -1.98 -18.74
C GLU A 8 -7.00 -2.21 -19.33
N ILE A 9 -6.92 -2.48 -20.63
CA ILE A 9 -5.64 -2.55 -21.35
C ILE A 9 -5.19 -1.12 -21.63
N ALA A 10 -3.95 -0.80 -21.23
CA ALA A 10 -3.38 0.51 -21.45
C ALA A 10 -3.25 0.80 -22.95
N LYS A 11 -3.66 2.00 -23.36
CA LYS A 11 -3.54 2.45 -24.75
C LYS A 11 -2.14 3.00 -25.07
N SER A 12 -1.32 3.27 -24.05
CA SER A 12 0.11 3.60 -24.22
C SER A 12 0.95 3.20 -23.01
N GLY A 13 2.27 3.37 -23.11
CA GLY A 13 3.22 2.92 -22.10
C GLY A 13 3.06 3.58 -20.74
N PHE A 14 3.37 2.82 -19.69
CA PHE A 14 3.55 3.31 -18.33
C PHE A 14 4.92 2.87 -17.87
N GLN A 15 5.91 3.74 -17.78
CA GLN A 15 7.25 3.42 -17.29
C GLN A 15 7.47 3.92 -15.86
N SER A 16 6.91 5.08 -15.53
CA SER A 16 7.08 5.78 -14.27
C SER A 16 5.81 6.53 -13.82
N GLU A 17 5.81 7.04 -12.59
CA GLU A 17 4.78 7.96 -12.09
C GLU A 17 4.64 9.21 -12.97
N LYS A 18 5.72 9.67 -13.60
CA LYS A 18 5.69 10.83 -14.52
C LYS A 18 4.80 10.58 -15.72
N ASP A 19 4.73 9.34 -16.22
CA ASP A 19 3.87 9.03 -17.37
C ASP A 19 2.39 9.18 -16.99
N ILE A 20 2.03 8.76 -15.78
CA ILE A 20 0.66 8.92 -15.27
C ILE A 20 0.33 10.40 -15.10
N VAL A 21 1.27 11.19 -14.57
CA VAL A 21 1.14 12.65 -14.49
C VAL A 21 0.92 13.27 -15.86
N ASN A 22 1.71 12.88 -16.86
CA ASN A 22 1.60 13.37 -18.23
C ASN A 22 0.24 13.01 -18.85
N LYS A 23 -0.25 11.78 -18.60
CA LYS A 23 -1.58 11.34 -19.05
C LYS A 23 -2.70 12.19 -18.44
N PHE A 24 -2.65 12.50 -17.15
CA PHE A 24 -3.61 13.42 -16.53
C PHE A 24 -3.51 14.84 -17.08
N ASN A 25 -2.29 15.37 -17.27
CA ASN A 25 -2.10 16.69 -17.86
C ASN A 25 -2.57 16.76 -19.33
N ASN A 26 -2.56 15.64 -20.05
CA ASN A 26 -3.03 15.52 -21.43
C ASN A 26 -4.40 14.82 -21.55
N TRP A 27 -5.26 14.89 -20.52
CA TRP A 27 -6.49 14.11 -20.44
C TRP A 27 -7.46 14.26 -21.63
N LYS A 28 -7.40 15.39 -22.37
CA LYS A 28 -8.26 15.60 -23.55
C LYS A 28 -7.92 14.65 -24.69
N GLU A 29 -6.65 14.27 -24.82
CA GLU A 29 -6.17 13.36 -25.86
C GLU A 29 -5.84 11.97 -25.31
N ASP A 30 -5.57 11.84 -24.01
CA ASP A 30 -5.24 10.56 -23.38
C ASP A 30 -6.49 9.79 -22.94
N GLU A 31 -6.71 8.67 -23.60
CA GLU A 31 -7.88 7.83 -23.39
C GLU A 31 -7.89 7.06 -22.05
N ASP A 32 -6.72 6.67 -21.51
CA ASP A 32 -6.65 6.05 -20.18
C ASP A 32 -7.06 7.08 -19.11
N SER A 33 -6.57 8.31 -19.23
CA SER A 33 -6.91 9.44 -18.37
C SER A 33 -8.40 9.78 -18.39
N LYS A 34 -9.04 9.80 -19.57
CA LYS A 34 -10.49 9.94 -19.70
C LYS A 34 -11.24 8.84 -18.93
N GLN A 35 -10.78 7.60 -19.00
CA GLN A 35 -11.39 6.50 -18.26
C GLN A 35 -11.21 6.64 -16.75
N TRP A 36 -10.02 7.04 -16.27
CA TRP A 36 -9.79 7.33 -14.84
C TRP A 36 -10.71 8.42 -14.31
N LEU A 37 -10.85 9.53 -15.03
CA LEU A 37 -11.74 10.63 -14.64
C LEU A 37 -13.20 10.14 -14.54
N LYS A 38 -13.66 9.31 -15.48
CA LYS A 38 -14.99 8.68 -15.40
C LYS A 38 -15.12 7.75 -14.20
N ILE A 39 -14.12 6.92 -13.92
CA ILE A 39 -14.09 6.03 -12.75
C ILE A 39 -14.14 6.84 -11.45
N MET A 40 -13.48 7.99 -11.43
CA MET A 40 -13.48 8.94 -10.31
C MET A 40 -14.81 9.72 -10.19
N GLY A 41 -15.76 9.52 -11.10
CA GLY A 41 -17.11 10.08 -11.04
C GLY A 41 -17.33 11.34 -11.87
N TYR A 42 -16.35 11.76 -12.68
CA TYR A 42 -16.46 12.99 -13.46
C TYR A 42 -17.13 12.76 -14.81
N LYS A 43 -18.01 13.70 -15.18
CA LYS A 43 -18.46 13.86 -16.57
C LYS A 43 -17.44 14.72 -17.32
N LEU A 44 -16.85 14.16 -18.37
CA LEU A 44 -15.77 14.83 -19.13
C LEU A 44 -16.17 16.20 -19.71
N SER A 45 -17.46 16.37 -20.06
CA SER A 45 -17.99 17.64 -20.58
C SER A 45 -18.01 18.78 -19.57
N GLU A 46 -17.96 18.46 -18.27
CA GLU A 46 -17.98 19.45 -17.18
C GLU A 46 -16.57 19.82 -16.71
N ILE A 47 -15.51 19.15 -17.23
CA ILE A 47 -14.13 19.40 -16.82
C ILE A 47 -13.55 20.57 -17.61
N ILE A 48 -13.15 21.63 -16.91
CA ILE A 48 -12.44 22.78 -17.48
C ILE A 48 -10.95 22.44 -17.65
N SER A 49 -10.32 21.96 -16.58
CA SER A 49 -8.88 21.67 -16.57
C SER A 49 -8.53 20.55 -15.60
N VAL A 50 -7.45 19.83 -15.92
CA VAL A 50 -6.83 18.82 -15.06
C VAL A 50 -5.35 19.16 -14.95
N LYS A 51 -4.85 19.25 -13.71
CA LYS A 51 -3.42 19.45 -13.42
C LYS A 51 -2.95 18.35 -12.48
N SER A 52 -1.87 17.66 -12.84
CA SER A 52 -1.30 16.59 -12.04
C SER A 52 0.18 16.84 -11.76
N ASN A 53 0.62 16.45 -10.57
CA ASN A 53 2.02 16.52 -10.14
C ASN A 53 2.40 15.29 -9.30
N THR A 54 3.69 14.98 -9.23
CA THR A 54 4.19 13.96 -8.29
C THR A 54 4.29 14.54 -6.88
N ILE A 55 4.02 13.70 -5.89
CA ILE A 55 4.19 13.98 -4.47
C ILE A 55 5.29 13.07 -3.94
N ARG A 56 6.25 13.62 -3.20
CA ARG A 56 7.36 12.85 -2.61
C ARG A 56 7.17 12.70 -1.12
N ASN A 57 7.77 11.66 -0.54
CA ASN A 57 7.82 11.39 0.89
C ASN A 57 6.44 11.27 1.58
N ASN A 58 5.40 10.94 0.82
CA ASN A 58 4.04 10.75 1.32
C ASN A 58 3.48 9.40 0.86
N LYS A 59 2.29 9.03 1.34
CA LYS A 59 1.62 7.80 0.91
C LYS A 59 1.17 7.87 -0.55
N THR A 60 0.77 9.07 -0.95
CA THR A 60 0.34 9.43 -2.28
C THR A 60 1.54 9.72 -3.15
N ASP A 61 1.53 9.17 -4.37
CA ASP A 61 2.61 9.33 -5.34
C ASP A 61 2.29 10.45 -6.34
N ILE A 62 1.00 10.63 -6.67
CA ILE A 62 0.53 11.71 -7.55
C ILE A 62 -0.70 12.40 -6.97
N GLN A 63 -0.79 13.71 -7.19
CA GLN A 63 -1.98 14.50 -6.89
C GLN A 63 -2.55 15.08 -8.17
N VAL A 64 -3.85 14.91 -8.37
CA VAL A 64 -4.62 15.40 -9.50
C VAL A 64 -5.58 16.48 -9.02
N LYS A 65 -5.57 17.65 -9.65
CA LYS A 65 -6.45 18.78 -9.38
C LYS A 65 -7.36 18.99 -10.57
N ILE A 66 -8.67 19.07 -10.33
CA ILE A 66 -9.70 19.12 -11.37
C ILE A 66 -10.58 20.34 -11.12
N SER A 67 -10.70 21.21 -12.12
CA SER A 67 -11.62 22.35 -12.10
C SER A 67 -12.81 22.05 -13.01
N ARG A 68 -14.01 22.41 -12.58
CA ARG A 68 -15.27 22.08 -13.26
C ARG A 68 -16.11 23.33 -13.56
N THR A 69 -17.07 23.19 -14.48
CA THR A 69 -17.96 24.30 -14.88
C THR A 69 -19.05 24.62 -13.87
N ASP A 70 -19.40 23.69 -12.99
CA ASP A 70 -20.52 23.79 -12.03
C ASP A 70 -20.10 24.33 -10.66
N THR A 71 -18.81 24.59 -10.43
CA THR A 71 -18.29 25.08 -9.15
C THR A 71 -17.00 25.87 -9.34
N GLU A 72 -16.76 26.88 -8.50
CA GLU A 72 -15.48 27.58 -8.44
C GLU A 72 -14.39 26.79 -7.68
N HIS A 73 -14.79 25.72 -6.98
CA HIS A 73 -13.87 24.89 -6.23
C HIS A 73 -13.06 23.98 -7.15
N THR A 74 -11.81 23.72 -6.75
CA THR A 74 -10.96 22.74 -7.41
C THR A 74 -10.92 21.47 -6.58
N ASP A 75 -11.44 20.39 -7.17
CA ASP A 75 -11.37 19.06 -6.57
C ASP A 75 -9.93 18.57 -6.58
N THR A 76 -9.47 17.97 -5.49
CA THR A 76 -8.11 17.44 -5.36
C THR A 76 -8.18 15.97 -5.00
N HIS A 77 -7.44 15.14 -5.75
CA HIS A 77 -7.40 13.71 -5.56
C HIS A 77 -5.98 13.19 -5.42
N ASN A 78 -5.81 12.38 -4.40
CA ASN A 78 -4.55 11.76 -4.03
C ASN A 78 -4.52 10.30 -4.48
N ILE A 79 -3.61 9.96 -5.40
CA ILE A 79 -3.50 8.63 -5.99
C ILE A 79 -2.14 7.99 -5.62
N GLN A 80 -2.19 6.79 -5.07
CA GLN A 80 -1.02 5.92 -4.91
C GLN A 80 -0.88 5.01 -6.13
N VAL A 81 0.34 4.88 -6.63
CA VAL A 81 0.68 4.09 -7.81
C VAL A 81 1.41 2.82 -7.39
N LYS A 82 1.01 1.68 -7.97
CA LYS A 82 1.75 0.41 -7.83
C LYS A 82 2.01 -0.20 -9.20
N SER A 83 3.29 -0.32 -9.54
CA SER A 83 3.72 -1.02 -10.76
C SER A 83 4.07 -2.49 -10.46
N LEU A 84 3.72 -3.38 -11.39
CA LEU A 84 4.04 -4.81 -11.38
C LEU A 84 4.60 -5.21 -12.74
N SER A 85 5.58 -6.10 -12.77
CA SER A 85 6.14 -6.68 -13.99
C SER A 85 5.82 -8.18 -14.15
N SER A 86 4.92 -8.70 -13.32
CA SER A 86 4.56 -10.12 -13.27
C SER A 86 3.09 -10.30 -12.87
N TYR A 87 2.51 -11.46 -13.22
CA TYR A 87 1.13 -11.81 -12.87
C TYR A 87 0.89 -11.92 -11.36
N ARG A 88 1.95 -12.20 -10.58
CA ARG A 88 1.95 -12.21 -9.12
C ARG A 88 3.15 -11.42 -8.63
N GLY A 89 2.93 -10.46 -7.74
CA GLY A 89 4.02 -9.64 -7.19
C GLY A 89 3.68 -9.12 -5.80
N PHE A 90 4.66 -9.17 -4.89
CA PHE A 90 4.52 -8.57 -3.57
C PHE A 90 5.19 -7.21 -3.54
N ASN A 91 4.38 -6.16 -3.36
CA ASN A 91 4.87 -4.78 -3.30
C ASN A 91 4.90 -4.32 -1.85
N GLN A 92 5.94 -3.57 -1.50
CA GLN A 92 5.99 -2.86 -0.23
C GLN A 92 4.90 -1.79 -0.18
N VAL A 93 4.20 -1.72 0.96
CA VAL A 93 3.25 -0.64 1.26
C VAL A 93 3.77 0.30 2.33
N ASP A 94 4.49 -0.21 3.32
CA ASP A 94 5.15 0.60 4.35
C ASP A 94 6.38 -0.15 4.89
N LYS A 95 7.34 0.60 5.43
CA LYS A 95 8.56 0.07 6.06
C LYS A 95 9.19 1.11 6.97
N ARG A 96 9.36 0.79 8.25
CA ARG A 96 9.97 1.67 9.27
C ARG A 96 10.67 0.85 10.35
N TRP A 97 11.40 1.54 11.23
CA TRP A 97 11.89 0.96 12.47
C TRP A 97 10.74 0.73 13.46
N ILE A 98 10.92 -0.22 14.37
CA ILE A 98 9.87 -0.56 15.35
C ILE A 98 9.47 0.64 16.20
N ASP A 99 10.41 1.49 16.63
CA ASP A 99 10.11 2.70 17.42
C ASP A 99 9.17 3.68 16.70
N ASN A 100 9.21 3.73 15.36
CA ASN A 100 8.26 4.54 14.61
C ASN A 100 6.85 3.98 14.73
N TYR A 101 6.69 2.66 14.61
CA TYR A 101 5.40 2.01 14.75
C TYR A 101 4.91 2.03 16.20
N GLN A 102 5.79 1.88 17.18
CA GLN A 102 5.46 2.03 18.60
C GLN A 102 4.80 3.39 18.85
N LYS A 103 5.43 4.48 18.42
CA LYS A 103 4.88 5.83 18.56
C LYS A 103 3.58 6.02 17.78
N MET A 104 3.53 5.51 16.54
CA MET A 104 2.38 5.70 15.67
C MET A 104 1.16 4.91 16.12
N TRP A 105 1.38 3.72 16.69
CA TRP A 105 0.37 2.73 17.02
C TRP A 105 0.17 2.47 18.50
N ASN A 106 0.89 3.20 19.35
CA ASN A 106 0.92 3.01 20.79
C ASN A 106 1.12 1.54 21.17
N ILE A 107 2.10 0.89 20.51
CA ILE A 107 2.40 -0.52 20.74
C ILE A 107 2.94 -0.64 22.18
N PRO A 108 2.41 -1.57 23.00
CA PRO A 108 2.96 -1.86 24.32
C PRO A 108 4.47 -2.15 24.28
N ASP A 109 5.19 -1.77 25.33
CA ASP A 109 6.66 -1.87 25.36
C ASP A 109 7.15 -3.32 25.28
N ASP A 110 6.44 -4.25 25.92
CA ASP A 110 6.72 -5.69 25.85
C ASP A 110 6.55 -6.23 24.42
N ILE A 111 5.48 -5.85 23.71
CA ILE A 111 5.29 -6.22 22.31
C ILE A 111 6.33 -5.55 21.40
N THR A 112 6.69 -4.30 21.70
CA THR A 112 7.72 -3.54 20.97
C THR A 112 9.06 -4.26 21.04
N GLU A 113 9.45 -4.71 22.22
CA GLU A 113 10.68 -5.48 22.42
C GLU A 113 10.66 -6.80 21.63
N LEU A 114 9.56 -7.56 21.69
CA LEU A 114 9.40 -8.79 20.89
C LEU A 114 9.53 -8.51 19.39
N LEU A 115 8.95 -7.41 18.89
CA LEU A 115 9.07 -7.02 17.49
C LEU A 115 10.49 -6.59 17.11
N LYS A 116 11.27 -6.02 18.05
CA LYS A 116 12.69 -5.72 17.84
C LYS A 116 13.54 -6.98 17.74
N TYR A 117 13.29 -7.99 18.58
CA TYR A 117 13.91 -9.30 18.41
C TYR A 117 13.49 -9.97 17.09
N TYR A 118 12.22 -9.82 16.71
CA TYR A 118 11.69 -10.39 15.48
C TYR A 118 12.39 -9.85 14.22
N THR A 119 12.60 -8.54 14.20
CA THR A 119 13.23 -7.82 13.09
C THR A 119 14.76 -7.89 13.12
N GLY A 120 15.35 -8.27 14.26
CA GLY A 120 16.79 -8.26 14.47
C GLY A 120 17.37 -6.88 14.82
N GLU A 121 16.51 -5.93 15.21
CA GLU A 121 16.96 -4.70 15.89
C GLU A 121 17.63 -5.04 17.22
N LEU A 122 17.10 -6.04 17.93
CA LEU A 122 17.74 -6.70 19.07
C LEU A 122 18.20 -8.11 18.69
N LYS A 123 19.36 -8.52 19.21
CA LYS A 123 19.91 -9.86 19.02
C LYS A 123 19.45 -10.79 20.15
N PRO A 124 19.10 -12.06 19.87
CA PRO A 124 18.85 -13.06 20.91
C PRO A 124 20.11 -13.25 21.77
N CYS A 125 19.97 -13.33 23.09
CA CYS A 125 21.10 -13.57 24.00
C CYS A 125 21.56 -15.03 24.02
N THR A 126 20.74 -15.95 23.53
CA THR A 126 20.95 -17.40 23.65
C THR A 126 21.71 -18.01 22.49
N ASP A 127 22.00 -17.24 21.44
CA ASP A 127 22.63 -17.72 20.20
C ASP A 127 23.26 -16.53 19.46
N ASP A 128 24.59 -16.43 19.54
CA ASP A 128 25.36 -15.32 18.95
C ASP A 128 25.29 -15.29 17.41
N ASP A 129 25.03 -16.44 16.77
CA ASP A 129 24.90 -16.56 15.32
C ASP A 129 23.52 -16.15 14.82
N LYS A 130 22.51 -16.20 15.71
CA LYS A 130 21.13 -15.90 15.36
C LYS A 130 20.90 -14.40 15.27
N LYS A 131 20.58 -13.92 14.06
CA LYS A 131 20.37 -12.48 13.80
C LYS A 131 19.02 -11.93 14.29
N ARG A 132 18.04 -12.80 14.59
CA ARG A 132 16.66 -12.45 14.96
C ARG A 132 15.89 -13.67 15.47
N ILE A 133 14.74 -13.43 16.08
CA ILE A 133 13.76 -14.48 16.42
C ILE A 133 12.64 -14.49 15.35
N TYR A 134 12.11 -15.65 14.99
CA TYR A 134 10.91 -15.76 14.17
C TYR A 134 9.67 -15.75 15.07
N LEU A 135 8.51 -15.30 14.57
CA LEU A 135 7.33 -15.18 15.43
C LEU A 135 6.89 -16.52 16.03
N ASN A 136 7.05 -17.61 15.29
CA ASN A 136 6.71 -18.96 15.74
C ASN A 136 7.74 -19.58 16.71
N GLU A 137 8.84 -18.88 17.00
CA GLU A 137 9.86 -19.32 17.96
C GLU A 137 9.67 -18.68 19.35
N PHE A 138 8.80 -17.67 19.48
CA PHE A 138 8.44 -17.12 20.79
C PHE A 138 7.59 -18.12 21.58
N SER A 139 7.50 -17.92 22.90
CA SER A 139 6.59 -18.72 23.74
C SER A 139 5.13 -18.56 23.31
N ALA A 140 4.29 -19.56 23.61
CA ALA A 140 2.86 -19.51 23.28
C ALA A 140 2.16 -18.25 23.84
N LYS A 141 2.55 -17.79 25.04
CA LYS A 141 2.04 -16.54 25.63
C LYS A 141 2.43 -15.33 24.78
N GLN A 142 3.71 -15.17 24.46
CA GLN A 142 4.21 -14.05 23.65
C GLN A 142 3.57 -14.03 22.24
N GLN A 143 3.43 -15.21 21.61
CA GLN A 143 2.73 -15.33 20.33
C GLN A 143 1.28 -14.84 20.44
N LYS A 144 0.57 -15.24 21.50
CA LYS A 144 -0.81 -14.81 21.77
C LYS A 144 -0.89 -13.30 22.00
N ASP A 145 0.01 -12.73 22.78
CA ASP A 145 0.02 -11.29 23.08
C ASP A 145 0.23 -10.46 21.79
N ILE A 146 1.17 -10.88 20.93
CA ILE A 146 1.38 -10.27 19.60
C ILE A 146 0.11 -10.39 18.73
N LEU A 147 -0.48 -11.59 18.65
CA LEU A 147 -1.67 -11.85 17.84
C LEU A 147 -2.85 -11.01 18.31
N ASN A 148 -3.08 -10.90 19.62
CA ASN A 148 -4.14 -10.09 20.19
C ASN A 148 -3.97 -8.62 19.81
N PHE A 149 -2.79 -8.04 20.02
CA PHE A 149 -2.54 -6.64 19.65
C PHE A 149 -2.88 -6.35 18.18
N PHE A 150 -2.42 -7.19 17.25
CA PHE A 150 -2.69 -6.99 15.83
C PHE A 150 -4.14 -7.29 15.44
N ASN A 151 -4.83 -8.18 16.14
CA ASN A 151 -6.27 -8.42 15.93
C ASN A 151 -7.10 -7.22 16.41
N ASP A 152 -6.86 -6.76 17.63
CA ASP A 152 -7.61 -5.67 18.27
C ASP A 152 -7.45 -4.36 17.49
N ASN A 153 -6.27 -4.14 16.89
CA ASN A 153 -5.95 -2.93 16.14
C ASN A 153 -6.00 -3.12 14.61
N LYS A 154 -6.50 -4.27 14.12
CA LYS A 154 -6.37 -4.71 12.72
C LYS A 154 -6.82 -3.66 11.71
N ILE A 155 -8.05 -3.16 11.83
CA ILE A 155 -8.63 -2.23 10.86
C ILE A 155 -7.84 -0.92 10.83
N TRP A 156 -7.49 -0.41 12.02
CA TRP A 156 -6.76 0.83 12.14
C TRP A 156 -5.33 0.74 11.55
N ILE A 157 -4.62 -0.36 11.83
CA ILE A 157 -3.31 -0.64 11.22
C ILE A 157 -3.44 -0.73 9.70
N ILE A 158 -4.44 -1.44 9.17
CA ILE A 158 -4.64 -1.55 7.72
C ILE A 158 -4.95 -0.19 7.08
N CYS A 159 -5.78 0.63 7.72
CA CYS A 159 -6.07 1.99 7.27
C CYS A 159 -4.78 2.83 7.20
N ASP A 160 -3.97 2.80 8.26
CA ASP A 160 -2.69 3.52 8.31
C ASP A 160 -1.71 3.02 7.24
N LEU A 161 -1.61 1.69 7.08
CA LEU A 161 -0.74 1.03 6.11
C LEU A 161 -1.15 1.22 4.66
N LEU A 162 -2.41 1.55 4.34
CA LEU A 162 -2.88 1.68 2.96
C LEU A 162 -3.24 3.12 2.59
N ARG A 163 -4.00 3.81 3.45
CA ARG A 163 -4.45 5.18 3.25
C ARG A 163 -3.45 6.21 3.76
N GLY A 164 -2.78 5.93 4.88
CA GLY A 164 -2.00 6.92 5.61
C GLY A 164 -2.88 7.99 6.27
N ARG A 165 -2.26 9.09 6.69
CA ARG A 165 -2.90 10.20 7.42
C ARG A 165 -2.51 11.55 6.81
N GLY A 166 -3.28 12.59 7.14
CA GLY A 166 -3.00 13.97 6.74
C GLY A 166 -3.45 14.31 5.32
N PRO A 167 -3.08 15.50 4.81
CA PRO A 167 -3.62 16.06 3.55
C PRO A 167 -3.23 15.27 2.29
N TYR A 168 -2.23 14.39 2.39
CA TYR A 168 -1.79 13.51 1.30
C TYR A 168 -2.18 12.04 1.54
N SER A 169 -3.23 11.80 2.33
CA SER A 169 -3.82 10.47 2.46
C SER A 169 -4.34 9.98 1.12
N THR A 170 -4.08 8.71 0.81
CA THR A 170 -4.44 8.10 -0.47
C THR A 170 -5.95 7.89 -0.58
N GLU A 171 -6.55 8.41 -1.64
CA GLU A 171 -7.97 8.23 -1.97
C GLU A 171 -8.18 7.15 -3.01
N TRP A 172 -7.21 6.99 -3.90
CA TRP A 172 -7.25 6.03 -5.01
C TRP A 172 -5.96 5.24 -5.11
N ILE A 173 -6.05 3.97 -5.49
CA ILE A 173 -4.89 3.19 -5.88
C ILE A 173 -4.99 2.86 -7.37
N LEU A 174 -3.97 3.29 -8.12
CA LEU A 174 -3.76 2.91 -9.50
C LEU A 174 -2.71 1.79 -9.55
N VAL A 175 -3.13 0.58 -9.93
CA VAL A 175 -2.20 -0.53 -10.18
C VAL A 175 -1.97 -0.63 -11.68
N VAL A 176 -0.70 -0.66 -12.09
CA VAL A 176 -0.27 -0.90 -13.47
C VAL A 176 0.50 -2.21 -13.51
N GLN A 177 0.05 -3.16 -14.33
CA GLN A 177 0.71 -4.43 -14.54
C GLN A 177 1.25 -4.53 -15.97
N LYS A 178 2.57 -4.69 -16.07
CA LYS A 178 3.36 -4.72 -17.30
C LYS A 178 3.86 -6.15 -17.52
N THR A 179 3.02 -7.00 -18.09
CA THR A 179 3.42 -8.33 -18.58
C THR A 179 3.55 -8.26 -20.10
N ASP A 180 3.01 -9.22 -20.83
CA ASP A 180 2.96 -9.21 -22.30
C ASP A 180 2.10 -8.04 -22.81
N ASN A 181 1.00 -7.74 -22.10
CA ASN A 181 0.20 -6.55 -22.28
C ASN A 181 0.29 -5.66 -21.03
N ILE A 182 0.21 -4.35 -21.22
CA ILE A 182 0.07 -3.42 -20.11
C ILE A 182 -1.41 -3.29 -19.78
N ARG A 183 -1.79 -3.59 -18.54
CA ARG A 183 -3.15 -3.34 -18.03
C ARG A 183 -3.12 -2.54 -16.75
N TRP A 184 -4.19 -1.83 -16.46
CA TRP A 184 -4.31 -1.02 -15.26
C TRP A 184 -5.69 -1.16 -14.61
N ILE A 185 -5.72 -0.87 -13.30
CA ILE A 185 -6.96 -0.72 -12.53
C ILE A 185 -6.84 0.45 -11.57
N LEU A 186 -7.89 1.28 -11.52
CA LEU A 186 -8.05 2.36 -10.55
C LEU A 186 -9.16 1.99 -9.57
N GLN A 187 -8.85 1.90 -8.27
CA GLN A 187 -9.82 1.55 -7.23
C GLN A 187 -9.83 2.61 -6.11
N PRO A 188 -11.02 2.96 -5.57
CA PRO A 188 -11.09 3.82 -4.39
C PRO A 188 -10.53 3.09 -3.18
N ILE A 189 -9.82 3.82 -2.31
CA ILE A 189 -9.09 3.28 -1.16
C ILE A 189 -9.98 2.45 -0.23
N ASN A 190 -11.27 2.78 -0.13
CA ASN A 190 -12.22 2.04 0.71
C ASN A 190 -12.45 0.62 0.21
N LYS A 191 -12.54 0.40 -1.11
CA LYS A 191 -12.63 -0.94 -1.70
C LYS A 191 -11.33 -1.72 -1.47
N VAL A 192 -10.19 -1.04 -1.59
CA VAL A 192 -8.87 -1.63 -1.35
C VAL A 192 -8.70 -2.08 0.10
N ILE A 193 -9.01 -1.21 1.07
CA ILE A 193 -8.98 -1.53 2.51
C ILE A 193 -9.92 -2.70 2.80
N ASN A 194 -11.16 -2.65 2.32
CA ASN A 194 -12.11 -3.74 2.50
C ASN A 194 -11.52 -5.06 1.99
N TYR A 195 -10.96 -5.09 0.79
CA TYR A 195 -10.35 -6.29 0.25
C TYR A 195 -9.19 -6.82 1.10
N TYR A 196 -8.22 -5.98 1.46
CA TYR A 196 -7.03 -6.41 2.20
C TYR A 196 -7.30 -6.70 3.68
N SER A 197 -8.40 -6.18 4.24
CA SER A 197 -8.84 -6.48 5.61
C SER A 197 -9.47 -7.86 5.78
N LYS A 198 -9.90 -8.52 4.69
CA LYS A 198 -10.49 -9.87 4.76
C LYS A 198 -9.46 -10.91 5.22
N GLY A 199 -9.92 -11.89 5.99
CA GLY A 199 -9.10 -12.97 6.55
C GLY A 199 -8.59 -12.67 7.96
N GLU A 200 -8.00 -13.66 8.61
CA GLU A 200 -7.58 -13.58 10.02
C GLU A 200 -6.21 -12.92 10.21
N VAL A 201 -5.85 -12.66 11.46
CA VAL A 201 -4.47 -12.36 11.85
C VAL A 201 -3.84 -13.65 12.39
N PHE A 202 -2.75 -14.11 11.78
CA PHE A 202 -2.10 -15.35 12.18
C PHE A 202 -0.60 -15.37 11.88
N ILE A 203 0.15 -16.18 12.64
CA ILE A 203 1.56 -16.45 12.40
C ILE A 203 1.68 -17.57 11.36
N THR A 204 2.41 -17.30 10.28
CA THR A 204 2.67 -18.27 9.20
C THR A 204 3.67 -19.35 9.65
N PRO A 205 3.70 -20.53 8.98
CA PRO A 205 4.69 -21.56 9.26
C PRO A 205 6.15 -21.10 9.12
N LYS A 206 6.39 -20.05 8.32
CA LYS A 206 7.71 -19.41 8.16
C LYS A 206 7.99 -18.32 9.20
N GLY A 207 7.17 -18.20 10.24
CA GLY A 207 7.36 -17.27 11.35
C GLY A 207 7.17 -15.79 11.01
N ASN A 208 6.42 -15.46 9.96
CA ASN A 208 5.97 -14.10 9.65
C ASN A 208 4.49 -13.92 10.03
N LEU A 209 3.98 -12.69 10.08
CA LEU A 209 2.59 -12.41 10.41
C LEU A 209 1.76 -12.10 9.17
N LYS A 210 0.54 -12.64 9.12
CA LYS A 210 -0.52 -12.21 8.21
C LYS A 210 -1.51 -11.35 8.98
N ILE A 211 -1.88 -10.22 8.40
CA ILE A 211 -2.89 -9.30 8.93
C ILE A 211 -3.95 -9.15 7.84
N GLY A 212 -4.98 -10.00 7.88
CA GLY A 212 -5.85 -10.21 6.72
C GLY A 212 -5.03 -10.68 5.52
N LYS A 213 -5.06 -9.92 4.42
CA LYS A 213 -4.27 -10.21 3.21
C LYS A 213 -2.93 -9.48 3.14
N ILE A 214 -2.54 -8.73 4.18
CA ILE A 214 -1.24 -8.04 4.26
C ILE A 214 -0.21 -8.96 4.93
N SER A 215 0.98 -9.05 4.37
CA SER A 215 2.12 -9.73 4.99
C SER A 215 2.96 -8.73 5.78
N MET A 216 3.27 -9.03 7.04
CA MET A 216 4.26 -8.34 7.84
C MET A 216 5.51 -9.23 7.94
N GLN A 217 6.67 -8.66 7.62
CA GLN A 217 7.94 -9.37 7.63
C GLN A 217 9.10 -8.47 8.04
N ARG A 218 10.20 -9.06 8.53
CA ARG A 218 11.51 -8.38 8.49
C ARG A 218 11.83 -7.98 7.05
N LYS A 219 12.35 -6.77 6.84
CA LYS A 219 12.76 -6.27 5.52
C LYS A 219 13.75 -7.22 4.85
N GLY A 220 14.82 -7.57 5.56
CA GLY A 220 15.89 -8.42 5.05
C GLY A 220 16.62 -7.84 3.83
N GLY A 221 17.64 -8.56 3.37
CA GLY A 221 18.46 -8.13 2.22
C GLY A 221 19.34 -6.92 2.53
N ASP A 222 19.36 -5.95 1.62
CA ASP A 222 20.13 -4.69 1.70
C ASP A 222 21.64 -4.88 1.91
N LYS A 223 22.22 -5.98 1.40
CA LYS A 223 23.65 -6.31 1.55
C LYS A 223 24.14 -6.25 3.01
N GLY A 224 23.28 -6.63 3.95
CA GLY A 224 23.63 -6.64 5.39
C GLY A 224 23.58 -5.27 6.08
N LYS A 225 23.13 -4.20 5.41
CA LYS A 225 22.94 -2.89 6.04
C LYS A 225 21.93 -2.97 7.19
N LYS A 226 22.07 -2.08 8.17
CA LYS A 226 21.14 -1.95 9.31
C LYS A 226 19.67 -1.86 8.88
N SER A 227 19.36 -1.23 7.73
CA SER A 227 18.00 -1.14 7.19
C SER A 227 17.32 -2.48 6.90
N ALA A 228 18.08 -3.58 6.81
CA ALA A 228 17.54 -4.93 6.72
C ALA A 228 16.72 -5.33 7.96
N ASN A 229 16.93 -4.65 9.09
CA ASN A 229 16.24 -4.87 10.36
C ASN A 229 14.98 -4.01 10.52
N MET A 230 14.53 -3.28 9.49
CA MET A 230 13.23 -2.61 9.57
C MET A 230 12.08 -3.63 9.46
N LEU A 231 10.94 -3.31 10.07
CA LEU A 231 9.69 -4.01 9.82
C LEU A 231 9.11 -3.55 8.48
N GLN A 232 8.61 -4.49 7.69
CA GLN A 232 8.11 -4.24 6.34
C GLN A 232 6.75 -4.89 6.13
N PHE A 233 5.84 -4.14 5.51
CA PHE A 233 4.52 -4.61 5.12
C PHE A 233 4.43 -4.74 3.59
N LYS A 234 3.86 -5.85 3.13
CA LYS A 234 3.67 -6.14 1.70
C LYS A 234 2.26 -6.60 1.39
N ILE A 235 1.79 -6.21 0.22
CA ILE A 235 0.54 -6.70 -0.38
C ILE A 235 0.83 -7.32 -1.74
N ASN A 236 -0.14 -8.04 -2.30
CA ASN A 236 -0.13 -8.39 -3.72
C ASN A 236 -1.11 -7.49 -4.49
N PRO A 237 -0.67 -6.41 -5.15
CA PRO A 237 -1.55 -5.49 -5.87
C PRO A 237 -2.25 -6.13 -7.08
N ALA A 238 -1.72 -7.22 -7.63
CA ALA A 238 -2.34 -7.90 -8.77
C ALA A 238 -3.74 -8.44 -8.43
N LYS A 239 -4.00 -8.65 -7.13
CA LYS A 239 -5.32 -9.06 -6.64
C LYS A 239 -6.40 -7.99 -6.77
N LEU A 240 -6.04 -6.72 -7.00
CA LEU A 240 -7.04 -5.69 -7.24
C LEU A 240 -7.72 -5.84 -8.59
N PHE A 241 -7.11 -6.52 -9.57
CA PHE A 241 -7.76 -6.86 -10.84
C PHE A 241 -8.88 -7.91 -10.72
N GLU A 242 -9.05 -8.53 -9.56
CA GLU A 242 -10.04 -9.59 -9.30
C GLU A 242 -11.27 -9.08 -8.53
N ILE A 243 -11.36 -7.77 -8.22
CA ILE A 243 -12.37 -7.20 -7.30
C ILE A 243 -13.25 -6.10 -7.89
#